data_AF-A0A416TGG3-F1
#
_entry.id   AF-A0A416TGG3-F1
#
_cell.length_a   1.000
_cell.length_b   1.000
_cell.length_c   1.000
_cell.angle_alpha   90.00
_cell.angle_beta   90.00
_cell.angle_gamma   90.00
#
_symmetry.space_group_name_H-M   'P 1'
#
loop_
_entity.id
_entity.type
_entity.pdbx_description
1 polymer ?
#
loop_
_entity_poly.entity_id
_entity_poly.type
_entity_poly.pdbx_seq_one_letter_code
_entity_poly.pdbx_strand_id
1 'polypeptide(L)'
;MMKLDNFINMMTGHFDNKEQFDMMQKAGKSYPYAEHINTVCNDKIKNIPADFNGKFIVEESYYETNGKRHASPHLFLITENEDGILLSSYEIPGDDKNTFSYDSMKNVDYSELKKSQKFTPALYHEKNGIWEGGSISQFSPVMTFKLWEKFSDSCLEVSESMEVNGKRTFGYDDPIIYKRV
;
A
#
# COMPACT_ATOMS: atom_id res chain seq x y z
N MET A 1 19.51 -0.06 13.33
CA MET A 1 18.13 -0.42 12.97
C MET A 1 18.22 -1.29 11.72
N MET A 2 17.54 -2.42 11.67
CA MET A 2 17.58 -3.29 10.48
C MET A 2 16.93 -2.56 9.29
N LYS A 3 17.26 -2.92 8.04
CA LYS A 3 16.70 -2.27 6.85
C LYS A 3 15.17 -2.38 6.83
N LEU A 4 14.64 -3.54 7.19
CA LEU A 4 13.21 -3.76 7.39
C LEU A 4 12.59 -2.76 8.38
N ASP A 5 13.15 -2.61 9.59
CA ASP A 5 12.61 -1.70 10.60
C ASP A 5 12.61 -0.24 10.13
N ASN A 6 13.65 0.17 9.40
CA ASN A 6 13.73 1.51 8.82
C ASN A 6 12.60 1.73 7.80
N PHE A 7 12.44 0.81 6.85
CA PHE A 7 11.36 0.87 5.86
C PHE A 7 9.97 0.90 6.53
N ILE A 8 9.77 0.07 7.55
CA ILE A 8 8.51 0.00 8.31
C ILE A 8 8.21 1.34 8.99
N ASN A 9 9.21 2.00 9.58
CA ASN A 9 9.02 3.32 10.19
C ASN A 9 8.63 4.38 9.17
N MET A 10 9.17 4.32 7.95
CA MET A 10 8.81 5.25 6.87
C MET A 10 7.37 5.03 6.38
N MET A 11 6.95 3.78 6.18
CA MET A 11 5.65 3.47 5.57
C MET A 11 4.47 3.49 6.56
N THR A 12 4.71 3.31 7.86
CA THR A 12 3.64 3.23 8.88
C THR A 12 3.26 4.60 9.42
N GLY A 13 2.01 4.77 9.85
CA GLY A 13 1.43 6.02 10.33
C GLY A 13 0.25 6.50 9.48
N HIS A 14 -0.18 7.74 9.71
CA HIS A 14 -1.25 8.38 8.97
C HIS A 14 -0.66 9.37 7.97
N PHE A 15 -1.11 9.31 6.72
CA PHE A 15 -0.68 10.17 5.63
C PHE A 15 -1.86 10.64 4.78
N ASP A 16 -1.77 11.85 4.27
CA ASP A 16 -2.73 12.38 3.29
C ASP A 16 -2.06 13.20 2.18
N ASN A 17 -2.78 13.45 1.09
CA ASN A 17 -2.30 14.31 0.01
C ASN A 17 -2.91 15.71 0.03
N LYS A 18 -3.37 16.22 1.19
CA LYS A 18 -4.19 17.44 1.29
C LYS A 18 -3.57 18.64 0.60
N GLU A 19 -2.28 18.86 0.79
CA GLU A 19 -1.53 19.96 0.16
C GLU A 19 -1.53 19.85 -1.38
N GLN A 20 -1.26 18.66 -1.91
CA GLN A 20 -1.28 18.40 -3.35
C GLN A 20 -2.70 18.56 -3.91
N PHE A 21 -3.70 18.01 -3.22
CA PHE A 21 -5.10 18.13 -3.60
C PHE A 21 -5.51 19.60 -3.73
N ASP A 22 -5.22 20.43 -2.73
CA ASP A 22 -5.57 21.85 -2.75
C ASP A 22 -4.90 22.61 -3.89
N MET A 23 -3.64 22.25 -4.24
CA MET A 23 -2.95 22.79 -5.40
C MET A 23 -3.62 22.39 -6.71
N MET A 24 -4.00 21.12 -6.86
CA MET A 24 -4.67 20.62 -8.07
C MET A 24 -6.06 21.23 -8.26
N GLN A 25 -6.83 21.40 -7.17
CA GLN A 25 -8.13 22.07 -7.21
C GLN A 25 -8.00 23.54 -7.64
N LYS A 26 -7.01 24.28 -7.10
CA LYS A 26 -6.72 25.66 -7.52
C LYS A 26 -6.32 25.75 -9.00
N ALA A 27 -5.67 24.71 -9.53
CA ALA A 27 -5.32 24.60 -10.94
C ALA A 27 -6.48 24.11 -11.84
N GLY A 28 -7.66 23.85 -11.28
CA GLY A 28 -8.82 23.34 -12.03
C GLY A 28 -8.65 21.90 -12.52
N LYS A 29 -7.73 21.12 -11.93
CA LYS A 29 -7.48 19.73 -12.27
C LYS A 29 -8.33 18.80 -11.39
N SER A 30 -8.99 17.82 -12.02
CA SER A 30 -9.66 16.74 -11.31
C SER A 30 -8.61 15.78 -10.73
N TYR A 31 -8.41 15.82 -9.41
CA TYR A 31 -7.44 14.99 -8.70
C TYR A 31 -8.06 14.53 -7.37
N PRO A 32 -7.84 13.28 -6.92
CA PRO A 32 -8.47 12.76 -5.71
C PRO A 32 -7.83 13.36 -4.47
N TYR A 33 -8.64 13.56 -3.44
CA TYR A 33 -8.11 13.57 -2.07
C TYR A 33 -7.90 12.12 -1.65
N ALA A 34 -6.78 11.82 -0.99
CA ALA A 34 -6.40 10.48 -0.61
C ALA A 34 -5.74 10.44 0.76
N GLU A 35 -6.04 9.39 1.52
CA GLU A 35 -5.49 9.12 2.86
C GLU A 35 -5.03 7.66 2.94
N HIS A 36 -3.90 7.43 3.61
CA HIS A 36 -3.40 6.12 3.99
C HIS A 36 -3.16 6.05 5.50
N ILE A 37 -3.67 5.01 6.15
CA ILE A 37 -3.31 4.67 7.53
C ILE A 37 -2.69 3.28 7.52
N ASN A 38 -1.39 3.23 7.80
CA ASN A 38 -0.59 2.02 7.75
C ASN A 38 -0.21 1.59 9.16
N THR A 39 -0.77 0.46 9.61
CA THR A 39 -0.60 -0.03 10.97
C THR A 39 -0.03 -1.45 10.98
N VAL A 40 1.07 -1.66 11.73
CA VAL A 40 1.60 -3.01 11.99
C VAL A 40 0.57 -3.81 12.77
N CYS A 41 0.22 -5.00 12.29
CA CYS A 41 -0.84 -5.83 12.86
C CYS A 41 -0.38 -7.23 13.28
N ASN A 42 0.93 -7.46 13.45
CA ASN A 42 1.45 -8.75 13.92
C ASN A 42 0.86 -9.18 15.28
N ASP A 43 0.45 -8.23 16.13
CA ASP A 43 -0.21 -8.48 17.41
C ASP A 43 -1.61 -9.12 17.27
N LYS A 44 -2.26 -8.94 16.11
CA LYS A 44 -3.53 -9.56 15.75
C LYS A 44 -3.38 -10.96 15.16
N ILE A 45 -2.15 -11.41 14.91
CA ILE A 45 -1.90 -12.70 14.24
C ILE A 45 -1.37 -13.69 15.27
N LYS A 46 -2.14 -14.75 15.49
CA LYS A 46 -1.79 -15.82 16.43
C LYS A 46 -0.86 -16.82 15.77
N ASN A 47 -0.05 -17.49 16.59
CA ASN A 47 0.80 -18.61 16.18
C ASN A 47 1.78 -18.26 15.04
N ILE A 48 2.25 -17.00 14.99
CA ILE A 48 3.38 -16.62 14.14
C ILE A 48 4.62 -17.43 14.57
N PRO A 49 5.39 -18.02 13.63
CA PRO A 49 6.64 -18.71 13.93
C PRO A 49 7.62 -17.83 14.71
N ALA A 50 8.34 -18.41 15.68
CA ALA A 50 9.27 -17.66 16.53
C ALA A 50 10.43 -17.03 15.76
N ASP A 51 10.79 -17.59 14.60
CA ASP A 51 11.82 -17.15 13.68
C ASP A 51 11.27 -16.28 12.53
N PHE A 52 9.99 -15.90 12.57
CA PHE A 52 9.37 -15.07 11.54
C PHE A 52 9.96 -13.66 11.50
N ASN A 53 10.57 -13.31 10.36
CA ASN A 53 11.20 -12.02 10.15
C ASN A 53 10.43 -11.18 9.10
N GLY A 54 9.18 -10.87 9.41
CA GLY A 54 8.32 -10.04 8.57
C GLY A 54 7.34 -9.21 9.39
N LYS A 55 6.78 -8.17 8.77
CA LYS A 55 5.75 -7.32 9.37
C LYS A 55 4.50 -7.34 8.50
N PHE A 56 3.38 -7.72 9.10
CA PHE A 56 2.07 -7.53 8.49
C PHE A 56 1.59 -6.12 8.76
N ILE A 57 1.08 -5.47 7.72
CA ILE A 57 0.53 -4.12 7.76
C ILE A 57 -0.91 -4.18 7.29
N VAL A 58 -1.83 -3.64 8.10
CA VAL A 58 -3.14 -3.21 7.59
C VAL A 58 -2.95 -1.81 7.01
N GLU A 59 -3.23 -1.67 5.73
CA GLU A 59 -3.34 -0.39 5.05
C GLU A 59 -4.82 -0.04 4.90
N GLU A 60 -5.20 1.12 5.40
CA GLU A 60 -6.52 1.71 5.20
C GLU A 60 -6.38 2.85 4.21
N SER A 61 -6.88 2.65 2.99
CA SER A 61 -6.80 3.62 1.91
C SER A 61 -8.16 4.25 1.67
N TYR A 62 -8.25 5.57 1.74
CA TYR A 62 -9.46 6.32 1.44
C TYR A 62 -9.22 7.28 0.29
N TYR A 63 -10.16 7.30 -0.65
CA TYR A 63 -10.08 8.15 -1.83
C TYR A 63 -11.39 8.90 -1.98
N GLU A 64 -11.31 10.21 -2.18
CA GLU A 64 -12.46 11.06 -2.42
C GLU A 64 -12.35 11.75 -3.78
N THR A 65 -13.40 11.60 -4.59
CA THR A 65 -13.52 12.31 -5.87
C THR A 65 -14.97 12.77 -6.02
N ASN A 66 -15.17 14.04 -6.33
CA ASN A 66 -16.50 14.64 -6.50
C ASN A 66 -17.44 14.38 -5.31
N GLY A 67 -16.92 14.46 -4.08
CA GLY A 67 -17.67 14.21 -2.84
C GLY A 67 -18.04 12.75 -2.58
N LYS A 68 -17.56 11.81 -3.40
CA LYS A 68 -17.73 10.36 -3.17
C LYS A 68 -16.45 9.79 -2.58
N ARG A 69 -16.53 9.36 -1.33
CA ARG A 69 -15.46 8.68 -0.62
C ARG A 69 -15.59 7.17 -0.76
N HIS A 70 -14.48 6.50 -1.05
CA HIS A 70 -14.40 5.04 -1.09
C HIS A 70 -13.19 4.56 -0.31
N ALA A 71 -13.35 3.43 0.37
CA ALA A 71 -12.28 2.75 1.07
C ALA A 71 -11.78 1.58 0.22
N SER A 72 -10.47 1.34 0.25
CA SER A 72 -9.81 0.21 -0.39
C SER A 72 -8.73 -0.34 0.53
N PRO A 73 -9.12 -1.00 1.64
CA PRO A 73 -8.14 -1.50 2.59
C PRO A 73 -7.39 -2.71 2.02
N HIS A 74 -6.19 -2.94 2.56
CA HIS A 74 -5.33 -4.06 2.19
C HIS A 74 -4.67 -4.68 3.42
N LEU A 75 -4.30 -5.95 3.28
CA LEU A 75 -3.37 -6.62 4.19
C LEU A 75 -2.10 -6.92 3.42
N PHE A 76 -0.97 -6.36 3.87
CA PHE A 76 0.34 -6.58 3.28
C PHE A 76 1.26 -7.30 4.24
N LEU A 77 2.21 -8.04 3.68
CA LEU A 77 3.38 -8.56 4.37
C LEU A 77 4.62 -7.89 3.79
N ILE A 78 5.43 -7.31 4.67
CA ILE A 78 6.73 -6.74 4.35
C ILE A 78 7.83 -7.68 4.88
N THR A 79 8.72 -8.08 4.00
CA THR A 79 9.87 -8.94 4.31
C THR A 79 11.14 -8.40 3.66
N GLU A 80 12.29 -8.70 4.25
CA GLU A 80 13.60 -8.42 3.67
C GLU A 80 14.17 -9.71 3.04
N ASN A 81 14.72 -9.60 1.83
CA ASN A 81 15.50 -10.65 1.20
C ASN A 81 16.84 -10.09 0.66
N GLU A 82 17.62 -10.91 -0.03
CA GLU A 82 18.93 -10.51 -0.59
C GLU A 82 18.82 -9.37 -1.61
N ASP A 83 17.69 -9.28 -2.33
CA ASP A 83 17.45 -8.26 -3.36
C ASP A 83 16.99 -6.93 -2.77
N GLY A 84 16.18 -6.94 -1.70
CA GLY A 84 15.63 -5.73 -1.09
C GLY A 84 14.45 -5.99 -0.17
N ILE A 85 13.56 -5.00 -0.09
CA ILE A 85 12.30 -5.12 0.66
C ILE A 85 11.20 -5.57 -0.29
N LEU A 86 10.45 -6.59 0.11
CA LEU A 86 9.30 -7.10 -0.61
C LEU A 86 8.01 -6.73 0.11
N LEU A 87 7.06 -6.15 -0.62
CA LEU A 87 5.66 -6.01 -0.21
C LEU A 87 4.83 -7.06 -0.94
N SER A 88 4.19 -7.93 -0.18
CA SER A 88 3.30 -8.98 -0.69
C SER A 88 1.87 -8.75 -0.22
N SER A 89 0.90 -8.83 -1.12
CA SER A 89 -0.53 -8.74 -0.77
C SER A 89 -1.06 -10.06 -0.23
N TYR A 90 -1.92 -9.96 0.79
CA TYR A 90 -2.66 -11.06 1.40
C TYR A 90 -4.17 -10.79 1.28
N GLU A 91 -4.96 -11.86 1.28
CA GLU A 91 -6.41 -11.74 1.38
C GLU A 91 -6.78 -11.16 2.75
N ILE A 92 -7.66 -10.16 2.76
CA ILE A 92 -8.25 -9.65 4.00
C ILE A 92 -9.00 -10.79 4.71
N PRO A 93 -8.69 -11.06 6.00
CA PRO A 93 -9.42 -12.04 6.78
C PRO A 93 -10.80 -11.52 7.18
N GLY A 94 -11.82 -12.39 7.11
CA GLY A 94 -13.21 -12.05 7.47
C GLY A 94 -14.09 -11.66 6.27
N ASP A 95 -15.30 -11.21 6.58
CA ASP A 95 -16.39 -11.10 5.59
C ASP A 95 -16.55 -9.70 4.97
N ASP A 96 -16.32 -8.62 5.73
CA ASP A 96 -16.49 -7.24 5.24
C ASP A 96 -15.15 -6.62 4.85
N LYS A 97 -14.87 -6.64 3.55
CA LYS A 97 -13.64 -6.09 2.97
C LYS A 97 -13.73 -4.59 2.67
N ASN A 98 -14.92 -3.99 2.68
CA ASN A 98 -15.10 -2.59 2.31
C ASN A 98 -14.93 -1.65 3.50
N THR A 99 -14.98 -2.16 4.73
CA THR A 99 -14.81 -1.41 5.98
C THR A 99 -13.65 -1.91 6.83
N PHE A 100 -12.84 -2.82 6.28
CA PHE A 100 -11.71 -3.42 7.00
C PHE A 100 -10.69 -2.36 7.42
N SER A 101 -10.26 -2.47 8.67
CA SER A 101 -9.34 -1.56 9.36
C SER A 101 -8.55 -2.33 10.40
N TYR A 102 -7.48 -1.73 10.93
CA TYR A 102 -6.75 -2.36 12.03
C TYR A 102 -7.65 -2.59 13.25
N ASP A 103 -8.53 -1.62 13.56
CA ASP A 103 -9.44 -1.69 14.70
C ASP A 103 -10.51 -2.79 14.55
N SER A 104 -11.01 -2.99 13.33
CA SER A 104 -11.99 -4.04 13.03
C SER A 104 -11.37 -5.42 12.82
N MET A 105 -10.05 -5.50 12.62
CA MET A 105 -9.34 -6.75 12.40
C MET A 105 -9.45 -7.65 13.64
N LYS A 106 -10.13 -8.77 13.46
CA LYS A 106 -10.18 -9.85 14.45
C LYS A 106 -8.87 -10.62 14.45
N ASN A 107 -8.57 -11.26 15.58
CA ASN A 107 -7.41 -12.12 15.65
C ASN A 107 -7.56 -13.30 14.67
N VAL A 108 -6.51 -13.56 13.91
CA VAL A 108 -6.46 -14.60 12.87
C VAL A 108 -5.27 -15.53 13.13
N ASP A 109 -5.40 -16.81 12.82
CA ASP A 109 -4.26 -17.73 12.89
C ASP A 109 -3.31 -17.49 11.70
N TYR A 110 -2.00 -17.53 11.93
CA TYR A 110 -1.02 -17.39 10.85
C TYR A 110 -1.24 -18.40 9.70
N SER A 111 -1.67 -19.62 10.03
CA SER A 111 -1.95 -20.66 9.04
C SER A 111 -3.19 -20.40 8.17
N GLU A 112 -4.07 -19.49 8.58
CA GLU A 112 -5.27 -19.08 7.84
C GLU A 112 -5.00 -17.93 6.86
N LEU A 113 -3.87 -17.24 6.99
CA LEU A 113 -3.49 -16.15 6.12
C LEU A 113 -3.16 -16.66 4.71
N LYS A 114 -3.82 -16.07 3.70
CA LYS A 114 -3.66 -16.46 2.29
C LYS A 114 -2.96 -15.36 1.51
N LYS A 115 -1.77 -15.65 1.02
CA LYS A 115 -1.06 -14.75 0.10
C LYS A 115 -1.85 -14.64 -1.21
N SER A 116 -2.09 -13.42 -1.67
CA SER A 116 -2.74 -13.14 -2.95
C SER A 116 -1.90 -13.67 -4.10
N GLN A 117 -2.53 -14.40 -5.02
CA GLN A 117 -1.89 -14.90 -6.25
C GLN A 117 -2.01 -13.92 -7.42
N LYS A 118 -2.84 -12.88 -7.28
CA LYS A 118 -3.07 -11.89 -8.35
C LYS A 118 -2.04 -10.77 -8.34
N PHE A 119 -1.47 -10.49 -7.17
CA PHE A 119 -0.52 -9.40 -6.98
C PHE A 119 0.90 -9.96 -6.99
N THR A 120 1.69 -9.51 -7.96
CA THR A 120 3.14 -9.71 -7.98
C THR A 120 3.73 -8.87 -6.84
N PRO A 121 4.50 -9.46 -5.91
CA PRO A 121 5.15 -8.70 -4.85
C PRO A 121 5.95 -7.52 -5.40
N ALA A 122 5.83 -6.37 -4.76
CA ALA A 122 6.61 -5.19 -5.10
C ALA A 122 7.98 -5.25 -4.43
N LEU A 123 9.02 -4.96 -5.20
CA LEU A 123 10.41 -4.97 -4.75
C LEU A 123 10.91 -3.53 -4.64
N TYR A 124 11.46 -3.17 -3.49
CA TYR A 124 12.04 -1.86 -3.22
C TYR A 124 13.53 -1.96 -2.89
N HIS A 125 14.28 -1.01 -3.41
CA HIS A 125 15.70 -0.84 -3.13
C HIS A 125 15.94 0.50 -2.46
N GLU A 126 16.91 0.51 -1.54
CA GLU A 126 17.33 1.73 -0.85
C GLU A 126 18.42 2.45 -1.65
N LYS A 127 18.30 3.77 -1.75
CA LYS A 127 19.28 4.66 -2.35
C LYS A 127 19.25 6.01 -1.65
N ASN A 128 20.28 6.29 -0.85
CA ASN A 128 20.49 7.57 -0.15
C ASN A 128 19.33 7.95 0.81
N GLY A 129 18.86 6.99 1.61
CA GLY A 129 17.76 7.16 2.56
C GLY A 129 16.38 7.14 1.92
N ILE A 130 16.28 6.84 0.62
CA ILE A 130 15.03 6.75 -0.12
C ILE A 130 14.85 5.30 -0.56
N TRP A 131 13.68 4.74 -0.33
CA TRP A 131 13.30 3.46 -0.91
C TRP A 131 12.44 3.68 -2.14
N GLU A 132 12.78 3.04 -3.26
CA GLU A 132 12.01 3.15 -4.49
C GLU A 132 11.84 1.77 -5.14
N GLY A 133 10.71 1.56 -5.78
CA GLY A 133 10.39 0.25 -6.36
C GLY A 133 8.91 0.09 -6.67
N GLY A 134 8.50 -1.15 -6.96
CA GLY A 134 7.13 -1.41 -7.36
C GLY A 134 6.91 -2.79 -7.95
N SER A 135 5.76 -2.97 -8.60
CA SER A 135 5.41 -4.22 -9.28
C SER A 135 4.56 -4.01 -10.52
N ILE A 136 4.56 -5.03 -11.37
CA ILE A 136 3.60 -5.18 -12.46
C ILE A 136 2.84 -6.48 -12.21
N SER A 137 1.52 -6.36 -12.04
CA SER A 137 0.63 -7.47 -11.72
C SER A 137 -0.36 -7.69 -12.85
N GLN A 138 -0.41 -8.90 -13.40
CA GLN A 138 -1.38 -9.26 -14.44
C GLN A 138 -2.61 -9.90 -13.79
N PHE A 139 -3.68 -9.13 -13.59
CA PHE A 139 -4.92 -9.61 -12.97
C PHE A 139 -5.76 -10.48 -13.91
N SER A 140 -5.61 -10.29 -15.22
CA SER A 140 -6.17 -11.16 -16.26
C SER A 140 -5.37 -11.00 -17.57
N PRO A 141 -5.60 -11.83 -18.61
CA PRO A 141 -4.91 -11.69 -19.89
C PRO A 141 -4.99 -10.29 -20.50
N VAL A 142 -6.04 -9.53 -20.16
CA VAL A 142 -6.29 -8.19 -20.69
C VAL A 142 -6.09 -7.08 -19.66
N MET A 143 -5.86 -7.38 -18.39
CA MET A 143 -5.81 -6.39 -17.31
C MET A 143 -4.47 -6.42 -16.59
N THR A 144 -3.75 -5.29 -16.64
CA THR A 144 -2.45 -5.11 -15.99
C THR A 144 -2.53 -3.96 -14.99
N PHE A 145 -2.10 -4.21 -13.77
CA PHE A 145 -1.89 -3.22 -12.74
C PHE A 145 -0.40 -2.92 -12.62
N LYS A 146 -0.06 -1.64 -12.51
CA LYS A 146 1.31 -1.16 -12.30
C LYS A 146 1.33 -0.33 -11.03
N LEU A 147 2.25 -0.66 -10.13
CA LEU A 147 2.54 0.06 -8.92
C LEU A 147 3.99 0.52 -8.97
N TRP A 148 4.22 1.79 -8.66
CA TRP A 148 5.53 2.33 -8.37
C TRP A 148 5.43 3.26 -7.19
N GLU A 149 6.32 3.11 -6.22
CA GLU A 149 6.31 3.89 -5.00
C GLU A 149 7.70 4.34 -4.61
N LYS A 150 7.73 5.44 -3.88
CA LYS A 150 8.93 5.99 -3.29
C LYS A 150 8.65 6.44 -1.86
N PHE A 151 9.45 5.93 -0.93
CA PHE A 151 9.35 6.21 0.50
C PHE A 151 10.56 7.06 0.91
N SER A 152 10.28 8.17 1.58
CA SER A 152 11.29 9.07 2.15
C SER A 152 10.84 9.53 3.54
N ASP A 153 11.74 10.17 4.28
CA ASP A 153 11.39 10.77 5.58
C ASP A 153 10.29 11.85 5.48
N SER A 154 10.12 12.47 4.30
CA SER A 154 9.18 13.57 4.10
C SER A 154 7.83 13.18 3.51
N CYS A 155 7.79 12.12 2.69
CA CYS A 155 6.58 11.74 1.96
C CYS A 155 6.64 10.32 1.40
N LEU A 156 5.45 9.80 1.08
CA LEU A 156 5.24 8.63 0.23
C LEU A 156 4.73 9.11 -1.13
N GLU A 157 5.41 8.75 -2.21
CA GLU A 157 4.96 9.02 -3.57
C GLU A 157 4.42 7.72 -4.16
N VAL A 158 3.18 7.71 -4.62
CA VAL A 158 2.52 6.50 -5.14
C VAL A 158 2.03 6.77 -6.56
N SER A 159 2.44 5.90 -7.49
CA SER A 159 1.99 5.88 -8.88
C SER A 159 1.34 4.54 -9.16
N GLU A 160 0.02 4.58 -9.31
CA GLU A 160 -0.78 3.42 -9.66
C GLU A 160 -1.44 3.64 -11.02
N SER A 161 -1.48 2.59 -11.83
CA SER A 161 -2.27 2.61 -13.05
C SER A 161 -2.83 1.23 -13.38
N MET A 162 -4.01 1.25 -14.03
CA MET A 162 -4.64 0.07 -14.59
C MET A 162 -4.68 0.21 -16.10
N GLU A 163 -4.26 -0.83 -16.80
CA GLU A 163 -4.34 -0.94 -18.25
C GLU A 163 -5.26 -2.10 -18.62
N VAL A 164 -6.24 -1.82 -19.50
CA VAL A 164 -7.12 -2.83 -20.10
C VAL A 164 -6.86 -2.87 -21.60
N ASN A 165 -6.48 -4.03 -22.13
CA ASN A 165 -6.06 -4.21 -23.53
C ASN A 165 -4.94 -3.23 -23.93
N GLY A 166 -3.99 -2.98 -23.03
CA GLY A 166 -2.87 -2.04 -23.25
C GLY A 166 -3.25 -0.56 -23.22
N LYS A 167 -4.51 -0.21 -22.89
CA LYS A 167 -4.96 1.18 -22.73
C LYS A 167 -5.18 1.50 -21.26
N ARG A 168 -4.58 2.60 -20.76
CA ARG A 168 -4.78 3.08 -19.39
C ARG A 168 -6.25 3.45 -19.15
N THR A 169 -6.86 2.82 -18.14
CA THR A 169 -8.25 3.06 -17.71
C THR A 169 -8.34 3.69 -16.32
N PHE A 170 -7.28 3.60 -15.52
CA PHE A 170 -7.14 4.21 -14.21
C PHE A 170 -5.69 4.66 -13.98
N GLY A 171 -5.50 5.62 -13.08
CA GLY A 171 -4.20 6.17 -12.72
C GLY A 171 -4.08 7.63 -13.12
N TYR A 172 -3.14 8.32 -12.47
CA TYR A 172 -2.85 9.73 -12.67
C TYR A 172 -1.52 9.89 -13.41
N ASP A 173 -1.35 11.01 -14.10
CA ASP A 173 -0.07 11.33 -14.75
C ASP A 173 1.00 11.72 -13.73
N ASP A 174 0.58 12.42 -12.67
CA ASP A 174 1.43 12.80 -11.54
C ASP A 174 1.20 11.83 -10.36
N PRO A 175 2.27 11.37 -9.67
CA PRO A 175 2.15 10.54 -8.47
C PRO A 175 1.32 11.24 -7.40
N ILE A 176 0.57 10.47 -6.61
CA ILE A 176 -0.05 11.01 -5.39
C ILE A 176 1.06 11.16 -4.35
N ILE A 177 1.18 12.36 -3.77
CA ILE A 177 2.20 12.68 -2.77
C ILE A 177 1.53 12.73 -1.40
N TYR A 178 1.74 11.69 -0.61
CA TYR A 178 1.24 11.60 0.76
C TYR A 178 2.26 12.16 1.74
N LYS A 179 1.83 13.10 2.59
CA LYS A 179 2.60 13.62 3.71
C LYS A 179 2.03 13.07 5.01
N ARG A 180 2.92 12.80 5.95
CA ARG A 180 2.55 12.35 7.29
C ARG A 180 1.80 13.45 8.04
N VAL A 181 0.73 13.09 8.76
CA VAL A 181 -0.13 13.99 9.55
C VAL A 181 -0.11 13.70 11.04
#